data_AF-A0A1G2ICN0-F1
#
_entry.id   AF-A0A1G2ICN0-F1
#
_cell.length_a   1.000
_cell.length_b   1.000
_cell.length_c   1.000
_cell.angle_alpha   90.00
_cell.angle_beta   90.00
_cell.angle_gamma   90.00
#
_symmetry.space_group_name_H-M   'P 1'
#
loop_
_entity.id
_entity.type
_entity.pdbx_description
1 polymer ?
#
loop_
_entity_poly.entity_id
_entity_poly.type
_entity_poly.pdbx_seq_one_letter_code
_entity_poly.pdbx_strand_id
1 'polypeptide(L)'
;MKDLDFPLFKTKSDTYKKFDMTDAKERQEYFEYKAGEEIKKLREYLKENTFIAYFLGKKSSGKGTYAKMLAEAVGKEKIAHFSIGDMVRSFDEIVQNPEKKKDLVNFLEKNYRGFLPLGKILKSMEERSTKTLLPSELILALAKREIAKLGRKAIFIDGFPRDLDQISYSLFFRDLINYRDDPDLFVLIDVPTTVIDERIKYRLICPLCQTSRNLKLLSTKNVEYDKETGKFHLICDNSACKGSRMVTKEGDELGTAPIKERLDKDELLTKEAFKLQGIPKILLRNSVPADKTKDFVDDYEITPEYVYEFDEKENKVITHEKLWEVKDDEGVLSNSLMPPPVVVSLIKQLVRALGI
;
A
#
# COMPACT_ATOMS: atom_id res chain seq x y z
N MET A 1 1.96 6.85 -14.82
CA MET A 1 0.56 7.28 -15.01
C MET A 1 0.55 8.22 -16.20
N LYS A 2 -0.37 8.05 -17.14
CA LYS A 2 -0.26 8.83 -18.38
C LYS A 2 -0.46 10.31 -18.12
N ASP A 3 0.32 11.17 -18.77
CA ASP A 3 0.19 12.64 -18.74
C ASP A 3 0.43 13.29 -17.36
N LEU A 4 1.05 12.59 -16.40
CA LEU A 4 1.49 13.16 -15.13
C LEU A 4 2.99 12.91 -14.92
N ASP A 5 3.73 13.98 -14.67
CA ASP A 5 5.16 13.89 -14.40
C ASP A 5 5.43 13.57 -12.93
N PHE A 6 5.72 12.29 -12.65
CA PHE A 6 6.23 11.86 -11.37
C PHE A 6 7.76 11.91 -11.39
N PRO A 7 8.40 12.69 -10.50
CA PRO A 7 9.84 12.88 -10.52
C PRO A 7 10.58 11.56 -10.24
N LEU A 8 11.70 11.37 -10.93
CA LEU A 8 12.65 10.32 -10.58
C LEU A 8 13.37 10.70 -9.30
N PHE A 9 13.32 9.80 -8.31
CA PHE A 9 14.00 10.00 -7.04
C PHE A 9 15.28 9.18 -7.02
N LYS A 10 16.43 9.84 -6.80
CA LYS A 10 17.73 9.17 -6.70
C LYS A 10 17.90 8.60 -5.29
N THR A 11 18.02 7.27 -5.19
CA THR A 11 18.38 6.55 -3.97
C THR A 11 19.79 5.97 -4.02
N LYS A 12 20.44 5.95 -5.18
CA LYS A 12 21.82 5.47 -5.35
C LYS A 12 22.78 6.16 -4.38
N SER A 13 23.55 5.36 -3.67
CA SER A 13 24.59 5.85 -2.75
C SER A 13 25.93 6.03 -3.45
N ASP A 14 26.75 6.94 -2.94
CA ASP A 14 28.13 7.10 -3.40
C ASP A 14 29.01 5.91 -2.99
N THR A 15 28.79 5.39 -1.77
CA THR A 15 29.45 4.17 -1.29
C THR A 15 28.51 2.98 -1.48
N TYR A 16 28.94 1.98 -2.25
CA TYR A 16 28.14 0.77 -2.44
C TYR A 16 28.10 -0.07 -1.16
N LYS A 17 26.88 -0.34 -0.66
CA LYS A 17 26.60 -1.32 0.39
C LYS A 17 25.34 -2.07 0.00
N LYS A 18 25.44 -3.40 -0.11
CA LYS A 18 24.30 -4.28 -0.43
C LYS A 18 23.54 -4.64 0.84
N PHE A 19 22.22 -4.75 0.71
CA PHE A 19 21.31 -5.12 1.78
C PHE A 19 20.24 -6.08 1.24
N ASP A 20 19.82 -7.05 2.05
CA ASP A 20 18.65 -7.88 1.77
C ASP A 20 17.37 -7.09 2.11
N MET A 21 16.63 -6.67 1.08
CA MET A 21 15.36 -5.93 1.25
C MET A 21 14.22 -6.79 1.80
N THR A 22 14.36 -8.11 1.83
CA THR A 22 13.35 -9.03 2.36
C THR A 22 13.53 -9.27 3.86
N ASP A 23 14.74 -9.07 4.39
CA ASP A 23 15.03 -9.16 5.82
C ASP A 23 14.68 -7.85 6.56
N ALA A 24 14.03 -7.97 7.72
CA ALA A 24 13.57 -6.81 8.48
C ALA A 24 14.71 -6.01 9.12
N LYS A 25 15.76 -6.69 9.58
CA LYS A 25 16.89 -6.04 10.21
C LYS A 25 17.73 -5.31 9.16
N GLU A 26 18.03 -5.96 8.05
CA GLU A 26 18.78 -5.33 6.95
C GLU A 26 18.00 -4.18 6.31
N ARG A 27 16.67 -4.29 6.18
CA ARG A 27 15.83 -3.14 5.77
C ARG A 27 15.96 -1.95 6.71
N GLN A 28 15.99 -2.17 8.02
CA GLN A 28 16.16 -1.08 8.98
C GLN A 28 17.53 -0.40 8.83
N GLU A 29 18.60 -1.19 8.64
CA GLU A 29 19.94 -0.67 8.36
C GLU A 29 19.99 0.11 7.04
N TYR A 30 19.28 -0.36 6.01
CA TYR A 30 19.13 0.34 4.74
C TYR A 30 18.42 1.69 4.90
N PHE A 31 17.31 1.75 5.65
CA PHE A 31 16.61 3.01 5.88
C PHE A 31 17.47 4.02 6.64
N GLU A 32 18.18 3.58 7.68
CA GLU A 32 19.12 4.43 8.41
C GLU A 32 20.25 4.93 7.50
N TYR A 33 20.78 4.04 6.64
CA TYR A 33 21.84 4.38 5.70
C TYR A 33 21.42 5.41 4.64
N LYS A 34 20.20 5.30 4.10
CA LYS A 34 19.70 6.15 3.01
C LYS A 34 19.02 7.43 3.50
N ALA A 35 18.41 7.41 4.68
CA ALA A 35 17.53 8.47 5.17
C ALA A 35 17.58 8.68 6.70
N GLY A 36 18.67 8.31 7.39
CA GLY A 36 18.77 8.38 8.85
C GLY A 36 18.50 9.76 9.44
N GLU A 37 19.04 10.82 8.83
CA GLU A 37 18.79 12.20 9.28
C GLU A 37 17.30 12.58 9.15
N GLU A 38 16.65 12.21 8.05
CA GLU A 38 15.22 12.45 7.86
C GLU A 38 14.35 11.61 8.81
N ILE A 39 14.73 10.35 9.07
CA ILE A 39 14.06 9.49 10.04
C ILE A 39 14.15 10.09 11.44
N LYS A 40 15.32 10.61 11.82
CA LYS A 40 15.53 11.27 13.12
C LYS A 40 14.64 12.51 13.27
N LYS A 41 14.55 13.36 12.23
CA LYS A 41 13.63 14.51 12.20
C LYS A 41 12.17 14.09 12.36
N LEU A 42 11.73 13.07 11.63
CA LEU A 42 10.37 12.55 11.73
C LEU A 42 10.07 11.97 13.12
N ARG A 43 11.01 11.22 13.71
CA ARG A 43 10.88 10.70 15.07
C ARG A 43 10.69 11.82 16.09
N GLU A 44 11.49 12.89 15.99
CA GLU A 44 11.38 14.04 16.87
C GLU A 44 10.04 14.75 16.70
N TYR A 45 9.65 15.03 15.45
CA TYR A 45 8.37 15.66 15.14
C TYR A 45 7.17 14.87 15.71
N LEU A 46 7.18 13.55 15.57
CA LEU A 46 6.09 12.65 16.01
C LEU A 46 6.02 12.42 17.54
N LYS A 47 6.93 12.99 18.32
CA LYS A 47 6.78 12.99 19.79
C LYS A 47 5.55 13.78 20.19
N GLU A 48 5.43 15.00 19.66
CA GLU A 48 4.40 15.97 20.02
C GLU A 48 3.40 16.22 18.90
N ASN A 49 3.80 16.05 17.64
CA ASN A 49 2.98 16.40 16.48
C ASN A 49 2.46 15.17 15.74
N THR A 50 1.45 15.39 14.90
CA THR A 50 0.85 14.37 14.06
C THR A 50 0.57 14.96 12.67
N PHE A 51 0.11 14.12 11.74
CA PHE A 51 -0.28 14.54 10.39
C PHE A 51 -1.28 13.53 9.81
N ILE A 52 -1.98 13.92 8.75
CA ILE A 52 -2.89 13.07 7.99
C ILE A 52 -2.38 12.96 6.56
N ALA A 53 -2.19 11.74 6.07
CA ALA A 53 -1.73 11.46 4.72
C ALA A 53 -2.76 10.62 3.97
N TYR A 54 -3.28 11.12 2.85
CA TYR A 54 -4.22 10.39 1.98
C TYR A 54 -3.45 9.63 0.90
N PHE A 55 -3.50 8.29 0.92
CA PHE A 55 -2.87 7.48 -0.11
C PHE A 55 -3.77 7.32 -1.33
N LEU A 56 -3.29 7.82 -2.48
CA LEU A 56 -3.91 7.64 -3.78
C LEU A 56 -2.95 6.94 -4.75
N GLY A 57 -3.53 6.11 -5.60
CA GLY A 57 -2.80 5.25 -6.52
C GLY A 57 -3.61 4.01 -6.84
N LYS A 58 -3.32 3.40 -7.99
CA LYS A 58 -3.99 2.20 -8.49
C LYS A 58 -4.07 1.09 -7.44
N LYS A 59 -5.15 0.30 -7.44
CA LYS A 59 -5.23 -0.94 -6.64
C LYS A 59 -3.96 -1.78 -6.84
N SER A 60 -3.41 -2.33 -5.76
CA SER A 60 -2.16 -3.11 -5.75
C SER A 60 -0.87 -2.32 -6.03
N SER A 61 -0.89 -0.99 -5.91
CA SER A 61 0.29 -0.10 -5.98
C SER A 61 1.25 -0.20 -4.78
N GLY A 62 0.86 -0.85 -3.69
CA GLY A 62 1.72 -1.02 -2.50
C GLY A 62 1.46 -0.04 -1.35
N LYS A 63 0.37 0.75 -1.39
CA LYS A 63 -0.05 1.70 -0.33
C LYS A 63 0.16 1.20 1.10
N GLY A 64 -0.47 0.09 1.46
CA GLY A 64 -0.33 -0.50 2.79
C GLY A 64 1.08 -1.01 3.11
N THR A 65 1.85 -1.44 2.11
CA THR A 65 3.26 -1.84 2.28
C THR A 65 4.11 -0.64 2.65
N TYR A 66 3.97 0.47 1.92
CA TYR A 66 4.74 1.70 2.19
C TYR A 66 4.38 2.29 3.55
N ALA A 67 3.10 2.30 3.93
CA ALA A 67 2.66 2.75 5.26
C ALA A 67 3.33 1.94 6.39
N LYS A 68 3.33 0.61 6.25
CA LYS A 68 3.90 -0.31 7.25
C LYS A 68 5.42 -0.19 7.34
N MET A 69 6.11 -0.07 6.22
CA MET A 69 7.57 0.11 6.18
C MET A 69 8.00 1.48 6.71
N LEU A 70 7.23 2.54 6.46
CA LEU A 70 7.48 3.83 7.09
C LEU A 70 7.31 3.74 8.61
N ALA A 71 6.27 3.06 9.08
CA ALA A 71 6.06 2.82 10.51
C ALA A 71 7.17 1.95 11.13
N GLU A 72 7.70 0.96 10.39
CA GLU A 72 8.88 0.19 10.76
C GLU A 72 10.12 1.08 10.91
N ALA A 73 10.38 1.96 9.93
CA ALA A 73 11.53 2.86 9.94
C ALA A 73 11.46 3.93 11.04
N VAL A 74 10.29 4.56 11.24
CA VAL A 74 10.15 5.75 12.09
C VAL A 74 9.69 5.39 13.50
N GLY A 75 8.72 4.49 13.66
CA GLY A 75 8.14 4.12 14.96
C GLY A 75 6.69 3.65 14.85
N LYS A 76 6.43 2.37 15.11
CA LYS A 76 5.13 1.70 14.89
C LYS A 76 4.02 2.23 15.80
N GLU A 77 4.39 2.74 16.97
CA GLU A 77 3.49 3.29 17.95
C GLU A 77 2.97 4.68 17.57
N LYS A 78 3.70 5.42 16.74
CA LYS A 78 3.39 6.81 16.33
C LYS A 78 2.61 6.91 15.02
N ILE A 79 2.62 5.87 14.20
CA ILE A 79 1.98 5.85 12.88
C ILE A 79 0.87 4.81 12.83
N ALA A 80 -0.30 5.20 12.33
CA ALA A 80 -1.42 4.31 12.09
C ALA A 80 -1.73 4.25 10.58
N HIS A 81 -1.88 3.04 10.04
CA HIS A 81 -2.46 2.82 8.71
C HIS A 81 -3.95 2.56 8.88
N PHE A 82 -4.78 3.46 8.36
CA PHE A 82 -6.24 3.40 8.46
C PHE A 82 -6.84 3.08 7.09
N SER A 83 -7.30 1.84 6.92
CA SER A 83 -7.92 1.36 5.68
C SER A 83 -9.44 1.44 5.78
N ILE A 84 -10.07 2.20 4.89
CA ILE A 84 -11.55 2.24 4.79
C ILE A 84 -12.10 0.86 4.46
N GLY A 85 -11.36 0.03 3.71
CA GLY A 85 -11.79 -1.32 3.38
C GLY A 85 -11.88 -2.22 4.62
N ASP A 86 -10.90 -2.12 5.50
CA ASP A 86 -10.88 -2.87 6.76
C ASP A 86 -11.92 -2.35 7.75
N MET A 87 -12.05 -1.02 7.86
CA MET A 87 -13.10 -0.40 8.65
C MET A 87 -14.48 -0.94 8.24
N VAL A 88 -14.81 -0.88 6.95
CA VAL A 88 -16.12 -1.31 6.45
C VAL A 88 -16.33 -2.81 6.68
N ARG A 89 -15.29 -3.65 6.50
CA ARG A 89 -15.37 -5.09 6.84
C ARG A 89 -15.62 -5.35 8.33
N SER A 90 -14.96 -4.60 9.22
CA SER A 90 -15.16 -4.77 10.66
C SER A 90 -16.59 -4.45 11.10
N PHE A 91 -17.31 -3.63 10.32
CA PHE A 91 -18.73 -3.38 10.58
C PHE A 91 -19.62 -4.58 10.30
N ASP A 92 -19.23 -5.48 9.39
CA ASP A 92 -19.99 -6.70 9.12
C ASP A 92 -20.12 -7.55 10.41
N GLU A 93 -19.05 -7.61 11.23
CA GLU A 93 -19.07 -8.26 12.55
C GLU A 93 -19.86 -7.46 13.61
N ILE A 94 -19.76 -6.13 13.56
CA ILE A 94 -20.47 -5.24 14.52
C ILE A 94 -21.98 -5.35 14.35
N VAL A 95 -22.47 -5.44 13.11
CA VAL A 95 -23.91 -5.51 12.84
C VAL A 95 -24.49 -6.88 13.23
N GLN A 96 -23.69 -7.94 13.24
CA GLN A 96 -24.12 -9.26 13.71
C GLN A 96 -24.26 -9.34 15.24
N ASN A 97 -23.57 -8.48 15.99
CA ASN A 97 -23.65 -8.44 17.45
C ASN A 97 -24.72 -7.43 17.93
N PRO A 98 -25.80 -7.84 18.61
CA PRO A 98 -26.90 -6.94 18.99
C PRO A 98 -26.48 -5.73 19.84
N GLU A 99 -25.53 -5.91 20.77
CA GLU A 99 -25.06 -4.84 21.66
C GLU A 99 -24.22 -3.83 20.88
N LYS A 100 -23.23 -4.30 20.12
CA LYS A 100 -22.37 -3.43 19.31
C LYS A 100 -23.17 -2.73 18.21
N LYS A 101 -24.19 -3.39 17.66
CA LYS A 101 -25.14 -2.80 16.71
C LYS A 101 -25.91 -1.66 17.36
N LYS A 102 -26.43 -1.83 18.57
CA LYS A 102 -27.12 -0.77 19.30
C LYS A 102 -26.22 0.46 19.51
N ASP A 103 -24.96 0.25 19.89
CA ASP A 103 -23.99 1.34 20.03
C ASP A 103 -23.69 2.04 18.71
N LEU A 104 -23.55 1.29 17.62
CA LEU A 104 -23.38 1.85 16.28
C LEU A 104 -24.60 2.70 15.87
N VAL A 105 -25.83 2.20 16.10
CA VAL A 105 -27.06 2.93 15.80
C VAL A 105 -27.12 4.24 16.59
N ASN A 106 -26.91 4.20 17.90
CA ASN A 106 -26.88 5.40 18.76
C ASN A 106 -25.85 6.43 18.29
N PHE A 107 -24.67 5.96 17.83
CA PHE A 107 -23.65 6.83 17.27
C PHE A 107 -24.12 7.48 15.96
N LEU A 108 -24.69 6.69 15.04
CA LEU A 108 -25.15 7.17 13.74
C LEU A 108 -26.32 8.15 13.87
N GLU A 109 -27.27 7.92 14.79
CA GLU A 109 -28.35 8.88 15.09
C GLU A 109 -27.81 10.27 15.47
N LYS A 110 -26.71 10.31 16.22
CA LYS A 110 -26.11 11.57 16.65
C LYS A 110 -25.23 12.22 15.58
N ASN A 111 -24.53 11.43 14.75
CA ASN A 111 -23.42 11.93 13.93
C ASN A 111 -23.64 11.82 12.41
N TYR A 112 -24.52 10.94 11.93
CA TYR A 112 -24.78 10.82 10.50
C TYR A 112 -25.55 12.06 9.99
N ARG A 113 -25.11 12.60 8.86
CA ARG A 113 -25.65 13.82 8.25
C ARG A 113 -25.80 13.65 6.73
N GLY A 114 -26.38 12.55 6.29
CA GLY A 114 -26.67 12.33 4.87
C GLY A 114 -28.14 12.13 4.58
N PHE A 115 -28.47 12.03 3.29
CA PHE A 115 -29.84 12.04 2.79
C PHE A 115 -30.64 10.76 3.02
N LEU A 116 -29.96 9.62 3.23
CA LEU A 116 -30.62 8.33 3.37
C LEU A 116 -31.07 8.09 4.82
N PRO A 117 -32.33 7.64 5.04
CA PRO A 117 -32.77 7.26 6.37
C PRO A 117 -31.89 6.15 6.99
N LEU A 118 -31.62 6.24 8.29
CA LEU A 118 -30.75 5.29 9.00
C LEU A 118 -31.18 3.83 8.84
N GLY A 119 -32.49 3.54 8.84
CA GLY A 119 -32.99 2.18 8.59
C GLY A 119 -32.57 1.61 7.23
N LYS A 120 -32.55 2.43 6.18
CA LYS A 120 -32.06 2.02 4.85
C LYS A 120 -30.55 1.82 4.84
N ILE A 121 -29.82 2.64 5.60
CA ILE A 121 -28.37 2.51 5.74
C ILE A 121 -28.00 1.20 6.42
N LEU A 122 -28.62 0.91 7.57
CA LEU A 122 -28.36 -0.34 8.31
C LEU A 122 -28.66 -1.55 7.42
N LYS A 123 -29.79 -1.52 6.71
CA LYS A 123 -30.13 -2.56 5.73
C LYS A 123 -29.06 -2.68 4.62
N SER A 124 -28.57 -1.56 4.09
CA SER A 124 -27.50 -1.57 3.08
C SER A 124 -26.16 -2.08 3.59
N MET A 125 -25.89 -1.93 4.90
CA MET A 125 -24.71 -2.51 5.56
C MET A 125 -24.88 -4.02 5.77
N GLU A 126 -26.08 -4.48 6.12
CA GLU A 126 -26.42 -5.91 6.32
C GLU A 126 -26.44 -6.71 5.01
N GLU A 127 -27.03 -6.14 3.97
CA GLU A 127 -27.22 -6.79 2.66
C GLU A 127 -26.04 -6.52 1.71
N ARG A 128 -24.93 -6.00 2.24
CA ARG A 128 -23.84 -5.47 1.44
C ARG A 128 -23.23 -6.52 0.52
N SER A 129 -23.04 -6.13 -0.74
CA SER A 129 -22.13 -6.81 -1.66
C SER A 129 -20.81 -6.04 -1.78
N THR A 130 -19.75 -6.70 -2.26
CA THR A 130 -18.47 -6.05 -2.56
C THR A 130 -18.53 -5.03 -3.70
N LYS A 131 -19.69 -4.87 -4.37
CA LYS A 131 -19.89 -4.03 -5.55
C LYS A 131 -20.46 -2.64 -5.25
N THR A 132 -21.29 -2.50 -4.20
CA THR A 132 -21.95 -1.22 -3.89
C THR A 132 -21.12 -0.41 -2.91
N LEU A 133 -20.75 0.83 -3.29
CA LEU A 133 -20.11 1.77 -2.38
C LEU A 133 -21.13 2.27 -1.37
N LEU A 134 -20.72 2.35 -0.10
CA LEU A 134 -21.53 3.01 0.92
C LEU A 134 -21.57 4.53 0.66
N PRO A 135 -22.64 5.22 1.06
CA PRO A 135 -22.74 6.67 0.94
C PRO A 135 -21.55 7.37 1.58
N SER A 136 -21.06 8.43 0.93
CA SER A 136 -19.88 9.19 1.37
C SER A 136 -20.04 9.73 2.79
N GLU A 137 -21.21 10.26 3.15
CA GLU A 137 -21.50 10.81 4.49
C GLU A 137 -21.44 9.73 5.58
N LEU A 138 -21.83 8.50 5.25
CA LEU A 138 -21.72 7.36 6.16
C LEU A 138 -20.26 6.99 6.36
N ILE A 139 -19.48 6.87 5.29
CA ILE A 139 -18.05 6.57 5.36
C ILE A 139 -17.33 7.62 6.22
N LEU A 140 -17.65 8.91 6.05
CA LEU A 140 -17.09 9.99 6.85
C LEU A 140 -17.44 9.87 8.33
N ALA A 141 -18.70 9.61 8.67
CA ALA A 141 -19.14 9.44 10.05
C ALA A 141 -18.44 8.25 10.73
N LEU A 142 -18.32 7.13 10.02
CA LEU A 142 -17.63 5.93 10.50
C LEU A 142 -16.12 6.17 10.63
N ALA A 143 -15.50 6.82 9.63
CA ALA A 143 -14.08 7.14 9.66
C ALA A 143 -13.73 8.05 10.83
N LYS A 144 -14.55 9.07 11.10
CA LYS A 144 -14.42 9.94 12.28
C LYS A 144 -14.47 9.13 13.59
N ARG A 145 -15.40 8.18 13.70
CA ARG A 145 -15.52 7.30 14.88
C ARG A 145 -14.27 6.46 15.09
N GLU A 146 -13.76 5.83 14.05
CA GLU A 146 -12.61 4.93 14.16
C GLU A 146 -11.30 5.68 14.38
N ILE A 147 -11.11 6.82 13.72
CA ILE A 147 -9.93 7.67 13.92
C ILE A 147 -9.85 8.18 15.36
N ALA A 148 -10.99 8.52 15.98
CA ALA A 148 -11.02 8.91 17.39
C ALA A 148 -10.48 7.83 18.34
N LYS A 149 -10.55 6.55 17.97
CA LYS A 149 -10.02 5.42 18.77
C LYS A 149 -8.52 5.22 18.59
N LEU A 150 -7.93 5.71 17.50
CA LEU A 150 -6.50 5.52 17.21
C LEU A 150 -5.57 6.35 18.12
N GLY A 151 -6.13 7.36 18.79
CA GLY A 151 -5.39 8.30 19.62
C GLY A 151 -4.53 9.27 18.82
N ARG A 152 -3.56 9.92 19.49
CA ARG A 152 -2.66 10.92 18.90
C ARG A 152 -1.52 10.26 18.12
N LYS A 153 -1.85 9.79 16.91
CA LYS A 153 -0.92 9.20 15.94
C LYS A 153 -0.99 9.93 14.61
N ALA A 154 0.09 9.90 13.83
CA ALA A 154 0.03 10.25 12.42
C ALA A 154 -0.74 9.16 11.65
N ILE A 155 -1.59 9.54 10.71
CA ILE A 155 -2.55 8.63 10.09
C ILE A 155 -2.34 8.61 8.59
N PHE A 156 -2.14 7.41 8.04
CA PHE A 156 -2.20 7.16 6.61
C PHE A 156 -3.55 6.56 6.26
N ILE A 157 -4.38 7.31 5.52
CA ILE A 157 -5.70 6.89 5.10
C ILE A 157 -5.59 6.19 3.74
N ASP A 158 -6.01 4.94 3.68
CA ASP A 158 -6.01 4.12 2.47
C ASP A 158 -7.43 3.80 2.01
N GLY A 159 -7.69 4.13 0.74
CA GLY A 159 -8.99 3.96 0.13
C GLY A 159 -9.98 5.04 0.55
N PHE A 160 -9.52 6.27 0.76
CA PHE A 160 -10.31 7.50 0.74
C PHE A 160 -9.45 8.63 0.15
N PRO A 161 -9.96 9.42 -0.80
CA PRO A 161 -11.25 9.28 -1.50
C PRO A 161 -11.32 8.06 -2.44
N ARG A 162 -12.52 7.48 -2.65
CA ARG A 162 -12.82 6.41 -3.64
C ARG A 162 -13.72 6.86 -4.78
N ASP A 163 -14.21 8.09 -4.69
CA ASP A 163 -15.08 8.69 -5.67
C ASP A 163 -14.83 10.20 -5.73
N LEU A 164 -15.23 10.83 -6.82
CA LEU A 164 -14.86 12.23 -7.13
C LEU A 164 -15.48 13.21 -6.13
N ASP A 165 -16.70 12.96 -5.67
CA ASP A 165 -17.37 13.72 -4.61
C ASP A 165 -16.59 13.66 -3.28
N GLN A 166 -15.89 12.55 -3.03
CA GLN A 166 -15.07 12.37 -1.84
C GLN A 166 -13.79 13.21 -1.84
N ILE A 167 -13.33 13.68 -2.99
CA ILE A 167 -12.18 14.60 -3.04
C ILE A 167 -12.55 15.89 -2.31
N SER A 168 -13.72 16.46 -2.58
CA SER A 168 -14.17 17.65 -1.85
C SER A 168 -14.28 17.40 -0.35
N TYR A 169 -14.73 16.21 0.05
CA TYR A 169 -14.79 15.84 1.47
C TYR A 169 -13.42 15.65 2.11
N SER A 170 -12.41 15.14 1.39
CA SER A 170 -11.05 15.00 1.95
C SER A 170 -10.42 16.34 2.27
N LEU A 171 -10.72 17.39 1.49
CA LEU A 171 -10.26 18.76 1.77
C LEU A 171 -10.70 19.27 3.15
N PHE A 172 -11.90 18.89 3.60
CA PHE A 172 -12.45 19.29 4.89
C PHE A 172 -12.33 18.20 5.96
N PHE A 173 -11.81 17.02 5.60
CA PHE A 173 -11.78 15.88 6.52
C PHE A 173 -10.84 16.11 7.70
N ARG A 174 -9.75 16.88 7.50
CA ARG A 174 -8.91 17.36 8.60
C ARG A 174 -9.74 18.06 9.67
N ASP A 175 -10.62 18.98 9.26
CA ASP A 175 -11.45 19.77 10.17
C ASP A 175 -12.51 18.89 10.87
N LEU A 176 -12.88 17.76 10.26
CA LEU A 176 -13.80 16.78 10.85
C LEU A 176 -13.15 15.91 11.94
N ILE A 177 -11.81 15.75 11.93
CA ILE A 177 -11.06 14.98 12.93
C ILE A 177 -10.76 15.87 14.14
N ASN A 178 -11.80 16.11 14.94
CA ASN A 178 -11.75 16.65 16.30
C ASN A 178 -10.80 17.85 16.51
N TYR A 179 -10.65 18.73 15.51
CA TYR A 179 -9.80 19.93 15.58
C TYR A 179 -8.39 19.65 16.10
N ARG A 180 -7.74 18.60 15.59
CA ARG A 180 -6.32 18.32 15.93
C ARG A 180 -5.34 19.30 15.29
N ASP A 181 -5.80 20.13 14.36
CA ASP A 181 -4.98 21.01 13.50
C ASP A 181 -3.79 20.27 12.85
N ASP A 182 -3.99 18.97 12.58
CA ASP A 182 -2.99 18.13 11.95
C ASP A 182 -2.74 18.59 10.51
N PRO A 183 -1.50 18.81 10.06
CA PRO A 183 -1.22 19.03 8.65
C PRO A 183 -1.70 17.84 7.83
N ASP A 184 -2.32 18.14 6.70
CA ASP A 184 -2.82 17.17 5.75
C ASP A 184 -2.05 17.21 4.44
N LEU A 185 -1.84 16.04 3.84
CA LEU A 185 -1.10 15.89 2.60
C LEU A 185 -1.60 14.71 1.77
N PHE A 186 -1.39 14.76 0.47
CA PHE A 186 -1.63 13.64 -0.42
C PHE A 186 -0.34 12.88 -0.71
N VAL A 187 -0.40 11.55 -0.66
CA VAL A 187 0.67 10.69 -1.15
C VAL A 187 0.16 9.98 -2.40
N LEU A 188 0.60 10.48 -3.55
CA LEU A 188 0.24 9.97 -4.85
C LEU A 188 1.28 8.93 -5.27
N ILE A 189 0.84 7.76 -5.70
CA ILE A 189 1.72 6.64 -6.06
C ILE A 189 1.48 6.24 -7.50
N ASP A 190 2.53 6.33 -8.30
CA ASP A 190 2.58 5.84 -9.65
C ASP A 190 3.28 4.47 -9.74
N VAL A 191 2.54 3.49 -10.24
CA VAL A 191 3.03 2.14 -10.56
C VAL A 191 2.50 1.77 -11.93
N PRO A 192 3.35 1.34 -12.88
CA PRO A 192 2.89 0.88 -14.17
C PRO A 192 1.86 -0.23 -14.09
N THR A 193 0.87 -0.20 -14.98
CA THR A 193 -0.21 -1.20 -15.02
C THR A 193 0.35 -2.59 -15.30
N THR A 194 1.40 -2.69 -16.12
CA THR A 194 2.15 -3.93 -16.41
C THR A 194 2.77 -4.55 -15.15
N VAL A 195 3.34 -3.73 -14.27
CA VAL A 195 3.86 -4.18 -12.97
C VAL A 195 2.74 -4.69 -12.07
N ILE A 196 1.61 -3.97 -12.02
CA ILE A 196 0.43 -4.39 -11.24
C ILE A 196 -0.12 -5.73 -11.76
N ASP A 197 -0.16 -5.90 -13.08
CA ASP A 197 -0.63 -7.11 -13.74
C ASP A 197 0.18 -8.33 -13.34
N GLU A 198 1.50 -8.21 -13.37
CA GLU A 198 2.44 -9.26 -12.99
C GLU A 198 2.39 -9.56 -11.48
N ARG A 199 2.18 -8.52 -10.65
CA ARG A 199 1.95 -8.69 -9.21
C ARG A 199 0.69 -9.48 -8.91
N ILE A 200 -0.36 -9.35 -9.72
CA ILE A 200 -1.63 -10.08 -9.56
C ILE A 200 -1.50 -11.49 -10.10
N LYS A 201 -1.08 -11.66 -11.37
CA LYS A 201 -1.01 -12.95 -12.07
C LYS A 201 -0.23 -14.02 -11.33
N TYR A 202 0.90 -13.63 -10.74
CA TYR A 202 1.81 -14.56 -10.07
C TYR A 202 1.68 -14.53 -8.55
N ARG A 203 0.60 -13.94 -8.01
CA ARG A 203 0.38 -13.84 -6.57
C ARG A 203 0.13 -15.21 -5.95
N LEU A 204 0.83 -15.45 -4.85
CA LEU A 204 0.60 -16.57 -3.96
C LEU A 204 0.23 -16.06 -2.56
N ILE A 205 -0.65 -16.78 -1.89
CA ILE A 205 -1.15 -16.44 -0.55
C ILE A 205 -0.95 -17.66 0.34
N CYS A 206 -0.39 -17.45 1.54
CA CYS A 206 -0.32 -18.49 2.54
C CYS A 206 -1.72 -18.73 3.12
N PRO A 207 -2.28 -19.95 3.07
CA PRO A 207 -3.63 -20.21 3.58
C PRO A 207 -3.74 -20.02 5.09
N LEU A 208 -2.65 -20.20 5.84
CA LEU A 208 -2.64 -20.11 7.30
C LEU A 208 -2.55 -18.68 7.82
N CYS A 209 -1.63 -17.88 7.29
CA CYS A 209 -1.34 -16.54 7.82
C CYS A 209 -1.66 -15.40 6.84
N GLN A 210 -2.21 -15.70 5.67
CA GLN A 210 -2.58 -14.74 4.63
C GLN A 210 -1.41 -13.87 4.13
N THR A 211 -0.16 -14.27 4.42
CA THR A 211 1.03 -13.61 3.87
C THR A 211 1.05 -13.78 2.36
N SER A 212 1.22 -12.67 1.66
CA SER A 212 1.31 -12.67 0.20
C SER A 212 2.76 -12.70 -0.25
N ARG A 213 3.03 -13.51 -1.27
CA ARG A 213 4.28 -13.62 -2.02
C ARG A 213 3.96 -13.63 -3.51
N ASN A 214 4.97 -13.66 -4.35
CA ASN A 214 4.79 -13.71 -5.79
C ASN A 214 5.82 -14.66 -6.40
N LEU A 215 5.35 -15.62 -7.19
CA LEU A 215 6.22 -16.63 -7.79
C LEU A 215 7.32 -16.01 -8.67
N LYS A 216 7.04 -14.88 -9.32
CA LYS A 216 7.96 -14.21 -10.24
C LYS A 216 8.73 -13.04 -9.63
N LEU A 217 8.12 -12.30 -8.70
CA LEU A 217 8.60 -10.97 -8.27
C LEU A 217 8.91 -10.85 -6.77
N LEU A 218 8.55 -11.86 -5.96
CA LEU A 218 8.79 -11.84 -4.51
C LEU A 218 8.76 -13.28 -3.97
N SER A 219 9.84 -14.01 -4.21
CA SER A 219 9.98 -15.42 -3.82
C SER A 219 10.09 -15.62 -2.30
N THR A 220 10.16 -16.87 -1.87
CA THR A 220 10.41 -17.30 -0.48
C THR A 220 11.74 -18.02 -0.38
N LYS A 221 12.30 -18.09 0.83
CA LYS A 221 13.56 -18.81 1.09
C LYS A 221 13.52 -20.30 0.68
N ASN A 222 12.35 -20.92 0.81
CA ASN A 222 12.14 -22.34 0.51
C ASN A 222 11.16 -22.48 -0.66
N VAL A 223 11.53 -23.28 -1.66
CA VAL A 223 10.73 -23.60 -2.84
C VAL A 223 10.73 -25.11 -3.02
N GLU A 224 9.55 -25.70 -3.18
CA GLU A 224 9.37 -27.12 -3.47
C GLU A 224 9.09 -27.33 -4.96
N TYR A 225 9.54 -28.46 -5.50
CA TYR A 225 9.21 -28.90 -6.84
C TYR A 225 8.33 -30.15 -6.78
N ASP A 226 7.18 -30.07 -7.43
CA ASP A 226 6.21 -31.14 -7.52
C ASP A 226 6.49 -31.95 -8.80
N LYS A 227 7.07 -33.15 -8.64
CA LYS A 227 7.50 -34.01 -9.76
C LYS A 227 6.32 -34.54 -10.60
N GLU A 228 5.14 -34.66 -10.02
CA GLU A 228 3.95 -35.16 -10.72
C GLU A 228 3.37 -34.10 -11.65
N THR A 229 3.37 -32.84 -11.20
CA THR A 229 2.78 -31.72 -11.96
C THR A 229 3.80 -30.86 -12.70
N GLY A 230 5.10 -31.01 -12.41
CA GLY A 230 6.18 -30.20 -12.95
C GLY A 230 6.17 -28.74 -12.46
N LYS A 231 5.57 -28.47 -11.30
CA LYS A 231 5.34 -27.10 -10.81
C LYS A 231 6.19 -26.77 -9.58
N PHE A 232 6.54 -25.50 -9.46
CA PHE A 232 7.23 -24.95 -8.29
C PHE A 232 6.22 -24.34 -7.31
N HIS A 233 6.47 -24.57 -6.02
CA HIS A 233 5.61 -24.10 -4.95
C HIS A 233 6.41 -23.39 -3.87
N LEU A 234 6.02 -22.15 -3.59
CA LEU A 234 6.61 -21.39 -2.49
C LEU A 234 6.13 -21.92 -1.15
N ILE A 235 7.05 -22.02 -0.19
CA ILE A 235 6.75 -22.35 1.19
C ILE A 235 6.84 -21.07 2.02
N CYS A 236 5.76 -20.77 2.75
CA CYS A 236 5.65 -19.55 3.51
C CYS A 236 6.82 -19.39 4.50
N ASP A 237 7.55 -18.28 4.38
CA ASP A 237 8.72 -17.94 5.20
C ASP A 237 8.42 -16.86 6.26
N ASN A 238 7.15 -16.51 6.46
CA ASN A 238 6.75 -15.64 7.56
C ASN A 238 7.13 -16.29 8.90
N SER A 239 7.91 -15.58 9.72
CA SER A 239 8.42 -16.05 11.01
C SER A 239 7.32 -16.43 12.01
N ALA A 240 6.11 -15.87 11.87
CA ALA A 240 4.96 -16.22 12.70
C ALA A 240 4.15 -17.43 12.16
N CYS A 241 4.57 -18.04 11.05
CA CYS A 241 3.87 -19.13 10.38
C CYS A 241 4.67 -20.44 10.48
N LYS A 242 3.96 -21.58 10.41
CA LYS A 242 4.55 -22.93 10.49
C LYS A 242 5.13 -23.45 9.16
N GLY A 243 5.24 -22.61 8.13
CA GLY A 243 5.71 -23.02 6.80
C GLY A 243 4.70 -23.85 6.01
N SER A 244 3.69 -23.19 5.43
CA SER A 244 2.67 -23.83 4.59
C SER A 244 2.91 -23.58 3.11
N ARG A 245 2.57 -24.57 2.26
CA ARG A 245 2.53 -24.43 0.80
C ARG A 245 1.58 -23.31 0.42
N MET A 246 2.10 -22.31 -0.27
CA MET A 246 1.32 -21.15 -0.68
C MET A 246 0.44 -21.50 -1.89
N VAL A 247 -0.74 -20.89 -1.95
CA VAL A 247 -1.76 -21.17 -2.97
C VAL A 247 -2.04 -19.94 -3.83
N THR A 248 -2.43 -20.17 -5.08
CA THR A 248 -2.98 -19.12 -5.95
C THR A 248 -4.36 -18.71 -5.45
N LYS A 249 -4.78 -17.50 -5.78
CA LYS A 249 -6.16 -17.06 -5.55
C LYS A 249 -6.92 -17.07 -6.88
N GLU A 250 -8.13 -17.59 -6.85
CA GLU A 250 -9.01 -17.67 -8.02
C GLU A 250 -9.19 -16.30 -8.69
N GLY A 251 -9.08 -16.25 -10.02
CA GLY A 251 -9.23 -15.06 -10.83
C GLY A 251 -7.95 -14.24 -11.00
N ASP A 252 -6.87 -14.56 -10.28
CA ASP A 252 -5.60 -13.83 -10.42
C ASP A 252 -4.93 -14.09 -11.77
N GLU A 253 -5.18 -15.23 -12.41
CA GLU A 253 -4.68 -15.56 -13.75
C GLU A 253 -5.14 -14.55 -14.82
N LEU A 254 -6.27 -13.87 -14.59
CA LEU A 254 -6.79 -12.82 -15.46
C LEU A 254 -6.08 -11.47 -15.27
N GLY A 255 -5.18 -11.36 -14.30
CA GLY A 255 -4.39 -10.17 -14.01
C GLY A 255 -5.25 -8.94 -13.72
N THR A 256 -4.99 -7.87 -14.44
CA THR A 256 -5.70 -6.58 -14.29
C THR A 256 -7.05 -6.52 -14.98
N ALA A 257 -7.37 -7.45 -15.90
CA ALA A 257 -8.57 -7.36 -16.72
C ALA A 257 -9.88 -7.26 -15.90
N PRO A 258 -10.11 -8.05 -14.84
CA PRO A 258 -11.34 -7.95 -14.04
C PRO A 258 -11.47 -6.66 -13.22
N ILE A 259 -10.37 -5.92 -13.04
CA ILE A 259 -10.33 -4.71 -12.21
C ILE A 259 -10.00 -3.45 -13.02
N LYS A 260 -10.00 -3.53 -14.35
CA LYS A 260 -9.57 -2.43 -15.22
C LYS A 260 -10.31 -1.12 -14.94
N GLU A 261 -11.64 -1.15 -14.91
CA GLU A 261 -12.47 0.04 -14.61
C GLU A 261 -12.11 0.68 -13.25
N ARG A 262 -11.75 -0.15 -12.27
CA ARG A 262 -11.30 0.32 -10.97
C ARG A 262 -9.91 0.96 -11.03
N LEU A 263 -8.99 0.41 -11.81
CA LEU A 263 -7.68 1.02 -12.02
C LEU A 263 -7.80 2.37 -12.73
N ASP A 264 -8.68 2.46 -13.73
CA ASP A 264 -8.96 3.69 -14.46
C ASP A 264 -9.58 4.75 -13.53
N LYS A 265 -10.52 4.36 -12.66
CA LYS A 265 -11.08 5.26 -11.64
C LYS A 265 -10.02 5.71 -10.61
N ASP A 266 -9.18 4.80 -10.12
CA ASP A 266 -8.09 5.15 -9.19
C ASP A 266 -7.09 6.14 -9.83
N GLU A 267 -6.82 5.98 -11.13
CA GLU A 267 -6.00 6.89 -11.93
C GLU A 267 -6.66 8.28 -12.07
N LEU A 268 -7.95 8.33 -12.40
CA LEU A 268 -8.70 9.59 -12.46
C LEU A 268 -8.67 10.33 -11.12
N LEU A 269 -8.92 9.63 -10.00
CA LEU A 269 -8.86 10.22 -8.66
C LEU A 269 -7.47 10.80 -8.33
N THR A 270 -6.42 10.09 -8.73
CA THR A 270 -5.04 10.54 -8.55
C THR A 270 -4.77 11.81 -9.38
N LYS A 271 -5.26 11.86 -10.62
CA LYS A 271 -5.17 13.05 -11.50
C LYS A 271 -5.91 14.26 -10.94
N GLU A 272 -7.10 14.07 -10.39
CA GLU A 272 -7.85 15.17 -9.77
C GLU A 272 -7.17 15.65 -8.48
N ALA A 273 -6.69 14.74 -7.63
CA ALA A 273 -5.95 15.12 -6.43
C ALA A 273 -4.62 15.84 -6.75
N PHE A 274 -3.98 15.50 -7.86
CA PHE A 274 -2.78 16.20 -8.34
C PHE A 274 -3.03 17.68 -8.64
N LYS A 275 -4.23 18.04 -9.12
CA LYS A 275 -4.59 19.42 -9.48
C LYS A 275 -4.89 20.32 -8.29
N LEU A 276 -5.19 19.74 -7.12
CA LEU A 276 -5.55 20.49 -5.91
C LEU A 276 -4.45 21.49 -5.54
N GLN A 277 -4.82 22.66 -5.04
CA GLN A 277 -3.89 23.70 -4.59
C GLN A 277 -3.94 23.82 -3.06
N GLY A 278 -2.89 24.36 -2.45
CA GLY A 278 -2.85 24.62 -0.99
C GLY A 278 -2.62 23.40 -0.10
N ILE A 279 -2.61 22.18 -0.66
CA ILE A 279 -2.31 20.94 0.07
C ILE A 279 -1.01 20.32 -0.48
N PRO A 280 0.01 20.05 0.37
CA PRO A 280 1.24 19.37 -0.03
C PRO A 280 0.99 18.01 -0.69
N LYS A 281 1.84 17.66 -1.66
CA LYS A 281 1.78 16.39 -2.39
C LYS A 281 3.14 15.72 -2.36
N ILE A 282 3.13 14.45 -2.00
CA ILE A 282 4.25 13.54 -2.14
C ILE A 282 4.01 12.71 -3.39
N LEU A 283 4.98 12.70 -4.30
CA LEU A 283 4.90 12.00 -5.58
C LEU A 283 5.85 10.81 -5.55
N LEU A 284 5.31 9.60 -5.48
CA LEU A 284 6.07 8.36 -5.40
C LEU A 284 6.01 7.62 -6.72
N ARG A 285 7.17 7.44 -7.37
CA ARG A 285 7.30 6.63 -8.57
C ARG A 285 7.93 5.28 -8.22
N ASN A 286 7.30 4.18 -8.63
CA ASN A 286 7.81 2.83 -8.39
C ASN A 286 8.63 2.25 -9.55
N SER A 287 8.83 3.01 -10.62
CA SER A 287 9.62 2.56 -11.78
C SER A 287 10.65 3.59 -12.19
N VAL A 288 11.78 3.12 -12.69
CA VAL A 288 12.85 3.96 -13.25
C VAL A 288 13.08 3.51 -14.70
N PRO A 289 13.16 4.43 -15.67
CA PRO A 289 13.56 4.10 -17.05
C PRO A 289 14.87 3.30 -17.07
N ALA A 290 14.91 2.23 -17.86
CA ALA A 290 16.02 1.28 -17.85
C ALA A 290 17.38 1.92 -18.20
N ASP A 291 17.36 2.95 -19.04
CA ASP A 291 18.52 3.75 -19.41
C ASP A 291 19.07 4.63 -18.27
N LYS A 292 18.23 4.97 -17.28
CA LYS A 292 18.57 5.80 -16.12
C LYS A 292 18.81 5.01 -14.83
N THR A 293 18.44 3.73 -14.81
CA THR A 293 18.50 2.86 -13.62
C THR A 293 19.85 2.93 -12.93
N LYS A 294 20.95 2.79 -13.68
CA LYS A 294 22.31 2.80 -13.12
C LYS A 294 22.70 4.10 -12.44
N ASP A 295 22.08 5.23 -12.79
CA ASP A 295 22.43 6.54 -12.23
C ASP A 295 21.58 6.90 -11.00
N PHE A 296 20.38 6.31 -10.91
CA PHE A 296 19.38 6.67 -9.93
C PHE A 296 19.27 5.71 -8.75
N VAL A 297 19.52 4.41 -8.95
CA VAL A 297 19.31 3.39 -7.91
C VAL A 297 20.47 2.40 -7.85
N ASP A 298 20.62 1.74 -6.71
CA ASP A 298 21.53 0.61 -6.56
C ASP A 298 20.87 -0.67 -7.11
N ASP A 299 21.67 -1.64 -7.55
CA ASP A 299 21.20 -2.87 -8.22
C ASP A 299 20.22 -3.70 -7.37
N TYR A 300 20.50 -3.80 -6.07
CA TYR A 300 19.66 -4.49 -5.09
C TYR A 300 18.35 -3.74 -4.78
N GLU A 301 18.13 -2.53 -5.28
CA GLU A 301 16.88 -1.78 -5.10
C GLU A 301 15.84 -2.10 -6.19
N ILE A 302 16.28 -2.74 -7.27
CA ILE A 302 15.44 -3.17 -8.40
C ILE A 302 14.71 -4.46 -8.02
N THR A 303 13.46 -4.59 -8.46
CA THR A 303 12.69 -5.84 -8.34
C THR A 303 13.30 -6.89 -9.28
N PRO A 304 13.88 -7.99 -8.79
CA PRO A 304 14.37 -9.05 -9.65
C PRO A 304 13.21 -9.92 -10.18
N GLU A 305 13.47 -10.65 -11.26
CA GLU A 305 12.64 -11.78 -11.66
C GLU A 305 13.27 -13.08 -11.14
N TYR A 306 12.47 -13.86 -10.40
CA TYR A 306 12.84 -15.16 -9.86
C TYR A 306 12.55 -16.27 -10.88
N VAL A 307 13.56 -17.08 -11.18
CA VAL A 307 13.48 -18.26 -12.05
C VAL A 307 13.90 -19.49 -11.26
N TYR A 308 13.12 -20.56 -11.34
CA TYR A 308 13.36 -21.79 -10.58
C TYR A 308 13.82 -22.90 -11.52
N GLU A 309 14.81 -23.65 -11.06
CA GLU A 309 15.36 -24.82 -11.74
C GLU A 309 15.40 -25.98 -10.74
N PHE A 310 14.99 -27.17 -11.16
CA PHE A 310 15.09 -28.36 -10.33
C PHE A 310 16.38 -29.11 -10.69
N ASP A 311 17.31 -29.19 -9.74
CA ASP A 311 18.52 -30.01 -9.87
C ASP A 311 18.18 -31.45 -9.51
N GLU A 312 18.12 -32.32 -10.52
CA GLU A 312 17.83 -33.75 -10.34
C GLU A 312 18.94 -34.50 -9.57
N LYS A 313 20.20 -34.04 -9.65
CA LYS A 313 21.34 -34.71 -8.99
C LYS A 313 21.33 -34.45 -7.50
N GLU A 314 21.07 -33.21 -7.11
CA GLU A 314 21.02 -32.78 -5.70
C GLU A 314 19.60 -32.90 -5.10
N ASN A 315 18.60 -33.20 -5.92
CA ASN A 315 17.17 -33.27 -5.58
C ASN A 315 16.71 -32.00 -4.84
N LYS A 316 17.08 -30.82 -5.36
CA LYS A 316 16.83 -29.49 -4.77
C LYS A 316 16.41 -28.49 -5.83
N VAL A 317 15.66 -27.47 -5.41
CA VAL A 317 15.31 -26.32 -6.26
C VAL A 317 16.38 -25.25 -6.13
N ILE A 318 16.95 -24.83 -7.26
CA ILE A 318 17.83 -23.68 -7.38
C ILE A 318 16.98 -22.48 -7.80
N THR A 319 17.14 -21.36 -7.11
CA THR A 319 16.45 -20.10 -7.42
C THR A 319 17.47 -19.12 -7.98
N HIS A 320 17.24 -18.68 -9.21
CA HIS A 320 18.05 -17.68 -9.91
C HIS A 320 17.32 -16.35 -9.94
N GLU A 321 18.06 -15.25 -9.85
CA GLU A 321 17.55 -13.90 -10.04
C GLU A 321 18.10 -13.34 -11.36
N LYS A 322 17.23 -12.72 -12.15
CA LYS A 322 17.63 -11.95 -13.33
C LYS A 322 16.98 -10.57 -13.33
N LEU A 323 17.56 -9.65 -14.10
CA LEU A 323 17.00 -8.31 -14.24
C LEU A 323 15.61 -8.39 -14.88
N TRP A 324 14.64 -7.70 -14.27
CA TRP A 324 13.28 -7.60 -14.77
C TRP A 324 13.02 -6.23 -15.37
N GLU A 325 12.64 -6.20 -16.64
CA GLU A 325 12.31 -5.00 -17.40
C GLU A 325 10.89 -5.11 -17.96
N VAL A 326 10.13 -4.02 -17.85
CA VAL A 326 8.77 -3.92 -18.37
C VAL A 326 8.54 -2.55 -18.99
N LYS A 327 7.62 -2.47 -19.95
CA LYS A 327 7.16 -1.17 -20.45
C LYS A 327 6.26 -0.52 -19.41
N ASP A 328 6.51 0.75 -19.12
CA ASP A 328 5.61 1.55 -18.30
C ASP A 328 4.33 1.93 -19.07
N ASP A 329 3.44 2.69 -18.42
CA ASP A 329 2.17 3.12 -19.04
C ASP A 329 2.39 4.03 -20.27
N GLU A 330 3.58 4.64 -20.43
CA GLU A 330 3.98 5.47 -21.58
C GLU A 330 4.74 4.66 -22.66
N GLY A 331 4.94 3.36 -22.44
CA GLY A 331 5.67 2.49 -23.35
C GLY A 331 7.19 2.52 -23.20
N VAL A 332 7.72 3.22 -22.19
CA VAL A 332 9.16 3.32 -21.90
C VAL A 332 9.61 2.07 -21.15
N LEU A 333 10.68 1.43 -21.63
CA LEU A 333 11.29 0.29 -20.95
C LEU A 333 11.84 0.75 -19.59
N SER A 334 11.38 0.10 -18.52
CA SER A 334 11.61 0.53 -17.15
C SER A 334 11.84 -0.66 -16.23
N ASN A 335 12.60 -0.43 -15.16
CA ASN A 335 12.76 -1.36 -14.05
C ASN A 335 11.80 -1.00 -12.91
N SER A 336 11.09 -1.99 -12.37
CA SER A 336 10.31 -1.83 -11.14
C SER A 336 11.24 -1.76 -9.94
N LEU A 337 10.94 -0.89 -8.98
CA LEU A 337 11.64 -0.79 -7.72
C LEU A 337 11.00 -1.69 -6.67
N MET A 338 11.82 -2.26 -5.79
CA MET A 338 11.32 -2.84 -4.56
C MET A 338 10.70 -1.76 -3.66
N PRO A 339 9.87 -2.13 -2.66
CA PRO A 339 9.23 -1.15 -1.80
C PRO A 339 10.17 -0.21 -1.01
N PRO A 340 11.31 -0.66 -0.45
CA PRO A 340 12.18 0.20 0.37
C PRO A 340 12.70 1.49 -0.28
N PRO A 341 13.23 1.51 -1.53
CA PRO A 341 13.64 2.77 -2.18
C PRO A 341 12.48 3.76 -2.38
N VAL A 342 11.26 3.25 -2.61
CA VAL A 342 10.06 4.12 -2.69
C VAL A 342 9.74 4.73 -1.32
N VAL A 343 9.96 3.97 -0.24
CA VAL A 343 9.77 4.47 1.14
C VAL A 343 10.86 5.47 1.53
N VAL A 344 12.09 5.32 1.04
CA VAL A 344 13.14 6.35 1.19
C VAL A 344 12.71 7.67 0.55
N SER A 345 12.16 7.61 -0.67
CA SER A 345 11.57 8.78 -1.33
C SER A 345 10.41 9.39 -0.51
N LEU A 346 9.52 8.55 0.04
CA LEU A 346 8.44 8.98 0.93
C LEU A 346 8.97 9.70 2.17
N ILE A 347 9.95 9.14 2.88
CA ILE A 347 10.56 9.74 4.07
C ILE A 347 11.11 11.13 3.76
N LYS A 348 11.92 11.25 2.70
CA LYS A 348 12.58 12.51 2.33
C LYS A 348 11.59 13.57 1.88
N GLN A 349 10.55 13.19 1.13
CA GLN A 349 9.50 14.12 0.72
C GLN A 349 8.58 14.51 1.88
N LEU A 350 8.33 13.61 2.83
CA LEU A 350 7.50 13.88 4.00
C LEU A 350 8.13 14.94 4.91
N VAL A 351 9.44 14.84 5.17
CA VAL A 351 10.20 15.87 5.89
C VAL A 351 10.04 17.24 5.23
N ARG A 352 10.17 17.31 3.90
CA ARG A 352 9.99 18.56 3.14
C ARG A 352 8.55 19.07 3.22
N ALA A 353 7.56 18.20 3.07
CA ALA A 353 6.14 18.56 3.09
C ALA A 353 5.68 19.07 4.47
N LEU A 354 6.30 18.57 5.55
CA LEU A 354 6.03 19.00 6.92
C LEU A 354 6.90 20.19 7.36
N GLY A 355 7.87 20.62 6.55
CA GLY A 355 8.74 21.76 6.84
C GLY A 355 9.74 21.53 7.99
N ILE A 356 10.22 20.29 8.17
CA ILE A 356 11.11 19.89 9.29
C ILE A 356 12.55 19.56 8.88
#